data_AF-A0A6A5VNP3-F1
#
_entry.id   AF-A0A6A5VNP3-F1
#
_cell.length_a   1.000
_cell.length_b   1.000
_cell.length_c   1.000
_cell.angle_alpha   90.00
_cell.angle_beta   90.00
_cell.angle_gamma   90.00
#
_symmetry.space_group_name_H-M   'P 1'
#
loop_
_entity.id
_entity.type
_entity.pdbx_description
1 polymer ?
#
loop_
_entity_poly.entity_id
_entity_poly.type
_entity_poly.pdbx_seq_one_letter_code
_entity_poly.pdbx_strand_id
1 'polypeptide(L)'
;MLKQLLISEAYKAYRALARAPFGAEPFEPNENDFIEIHLGEVYCRVKVGDELCGNALQSRGALVNHVKKHHTDIKVLASESTGNPSMAKISAARIWYSAVMKTHNEIASKKASQHDPNVPEPPLTPVVAARRLLSLFRSRSQQVLNDLRSLPSRRQTRRRVKLLAMLTTAGQPV
;
A
#
# COMPACT_ATOMS: atom_id res chain seq x y z
N MET A 1 11.34 5.51 12.74
CA MET A 1 11.64 4.11 13.14
C MET A 1 10.57 3.08 12.77
N LEU A 2 9.72 3.34 11.77
CA LEU A 2 8.93 2.31 11.06
C LEU A 2 9.79 1.37 10.20
N LYS A 3 11.06 1.73 9.96
CA LYS A 3 11.99 0.98 9.10
C LYS A 3 12.17 -0.47 9.51
N GLN A 4 12.19 -0.78 10.82
CA GLN A 4 12.33 -2.16 11.27
C GLN A 4 11.07 -3.01 11.04
N LEU A 5 9.88 -2.42 11.12
CA LEU A 5 8.63 -3.10 10.76
C LEU A 5 8.54 -3.32 9.25
N LEU A 6 9.02 -2.36 8.46
CA LEU A 6 9.09 -2.47 7.00
C LEU A 6 10.02 -3.58 6.50
N ILE A 7 10.86 -4.18 7.35
CA ILE A 7 11.64 -5.38 7.00
C ILE A 7 10.76 -6.65 7.05
N SER A 8 9.70 -6.67 7.85
CA SER A 8 8.80 -7.82 7.98
C SER A 8 7.90 -7.95 6.74
N GLU A 9 7.97 -9.09 6.07
CA GLU A 9 7.12 -9.40 4.91
C GLU A 9 5.62 -9.39 5.26
N ALA A 10 5.24 -9.89 6.45
CA ALA A 10 3.86 -9.88 6.92
C ALA A 10 3.31 -8.44 7.02
N TYR A 11 4.10 -7.52 7.56
CA TYR A 11 3.71 -6.11 7.64
C TYR A 11 3.62 -5.44 6.26
N LYS A 12 4.51 -5.78 5.32
CA LYS A 12 4.40 -5.29 3.93
C LYS A 12 3.12 -5.78 3.27
N ALA A 13 2.80 -7.07 3.39
CA ALA A 13 1.58 -7.66 2.86
C ALA A 13 0.34 -7.01 3.47
N TYR A 14 0.33 -6.80 4.79
CA TYR A 14 -0.72 -6.09 5.51
C TYR A 14 -0.97 -4.68 4.96
N ARG A 15 0.10 -3.92 4.75
CA ARG A 15 0.01 -2.55 4.21
C ARG A 15 -0.39 -2.50 2.73
N ALA A 16 -0.15 -3.56 1.99
CA ALA A 16 -0.51 -3.67 0.58
C ALA A 16 -2.00 -4.01 0.38
N LEU A 17 -2.71 -4.42 1.43
CA LEU A 17 -4.16 -4.60 1.35
C LEU A 17 -4.84 -3.26 1.02
N ALA A 18 -5.89 -3.31 0.22
CA ALA A 18 -6.72 -2.13 -0.06
C ALA A 18 -7.83 -1.93 0.99
N ARG A 19 -7.96 -2.88 1.92
CA ARG A 19 -9.04 -2.97 2.91
C ARG A 19 -8.53 -3.62 4.19
N ALA A 20 -9.29 -3.46 5.27
CA ALA A 20 -9.05 -4.18 6.51
C ALA A 20 -8.96 -5.70 6.24
N PRO A 21 -8.02 -6.40 6.89
CA PRO A 21 -7.87 -7.83 6.69
C PRO A 21 -9.09 -8.60 7.21
N PHE A 22 -9.52 -9.60 6.45
CA PHE A 22 -10.50 -10.57 6.91
C PHE A 22 -10.12 -11.20 8.25
N GLY A 23 -11.12 -11.33 9.12
CA GLY A 23 -10.94 -11.93 10.46
C GLY A 23 -10.17 -11.03 11.43
N ALA A 24 -9.92 -9.76 11.09
CA ALA A 24 -9.45 -8.80 12.08
C ALA A 24 -10.53 -8.58 13.13
N GLU A 25 -10.17 -8.84 14.38
CA GLU A 25 -11.00 -8.55 15.53
C GLU A 25 -11.11 -7.02 15.75
N PRO A 26 -12.24 -6.55 16.31
CA PRO A 26 -12.37 -5.16 16.71
C PRO A 26 -11.30 -4.78 17.75
N PHE A 27 -11.07 -3.49 17.95
CA PHE A 27 -10.20 -3.07 19.03
C PHE A 27 -10.80 -3.45 20.38
N GLU A 28 -10.00 -4.10 21.24
CA GLU A 28 -10.38 -4.38 22.61
C GLU A 28 -10.10 -3.12 23.47
N PRO A 29 -11.09 -2.64 24.24
CA PRO A 29 -10.84 -1.61 25.24
C PRO A 29 -10.02 -2.18 26.39
N ASN A 30 -8.97 -1.45 26.79
CA ASN A 30 -8.22 -1.77 28.01
C ASN A 30 -9.06 -1.46 29.27
N GLU A 31 -8.54 -1.76 30.46
CA GLU A 31 -9.19 -1.54 31.77
C GLU A 31 -9.70 -0.09 32.02
N ASN A 32 -9.20 0.88 31.24
CA ASN A 32 -9.56 2.29 31.34
C ASN A 32 -10.52 2.74 30.20
N ASP A 33 -11.15 1.81 29.48
CA ASP A 33 -12.00 2.06 28.30
C ASP A 33 -11.28 2.77 27.14
N PHE A 34 -9.95 2.68 27.09
CA PHE A 34 -9.16 3.18 25.96
C PHE A 34 -8.79 2.06 25.02
N ILE A 35 -8.95 2.29 23.72
CA ILE A 35 -8.43 1.37 22.71
C ILE A 35 -6.92 1.54 22.53
N GLU A 36 -6.19 0.44 22.50
CA GLU A 36 -4.77 0.43 22.16
C GLU A 36 -4.56 0.13 20.66
N ILE A 37 -4.04 1.11 19.94
CA ILE A 37 -3.71 0.96 18.52
C ILE A 37 -2.28 0.43 18.39
N HIS A 38 -2.10 -0.77 17.85
CA HIS A 38 -0.79 -1.38 17.64
C HIS A 38 0.16 -0.52 16.78
N LEU A 39 1.47 -0.76 16.94
CA LEU A 39 2.50 -0.05 16.20
C LEU A 39 2.42 -0.37 14.70
N GLY A 40 2.26 0.66 13.87
CA GLY A 40 2.15 0.52 12.41
C GLY A 40 0.73 0.28 11.89
N GLU A 41 -0.26 0.20 12.78
CA GLU A 41 -1.66 0.00 12.42
C GLU A 41 -2.15 1.16 11.54
N VAL A 42 -2.90 0.80 10.50
CA VAL A 42 -3.39 1.72 9.47
C VAL A 42 -4.87 1.53 9.16
N TYR A 43 -5.50 0.44 9.63
CA TYR A 43 -6.93 0.22 9.40
C TYR A 43 -7.75 0.52 10.65
N CYS A 44 -8.89 1.16 10.45
CA CYS A 44 -9.87 1.37 11.52
C CYS A 44 -10.65 0.08 11.76
N ARG A 45 -10.45 -0.53 12.94
CA ARG A 45 -11.16 -1.72 13.41
C ARG A 45 -12.19 -1.39 14.50
N VAL A 46 -12.65 -0.13 14.54
CA VAL A 46 -13.77 0.24 15.40
C VAL A 46 -15.05 -0.37 14.84
N LYS A 47 -15.86 -0.96 15.73
CA LYS A 47 -17.19 -1.46 15.40
C LYS A 47 -18.18 -0.30 15.33
N VAL A 48 -18.92 -0.19 14.23
CA VAL A 48 -19.97 0.80 13.99
C VAL A 48 -21.25 0.04 13.67
N GLY A 49 -22.14 -0.09 14.66
CA GLY A 49 -23.27 -1.01 14.57
C GLY A 49 -22.81 -2.46 14.55
N ASP A 50 -23.12 -3.19 13.48
CA ASP A 50 -22.74 -4.60 13.29
C ASP A 50 -21.48 -4.80 12.44
N GLU A 51 -20.96 -3.74 11.83
CA GLU A 51 -19.81 -3.81 10.92
C GLU A 51 -18.57 -3.09 11.46
N LEU A 52 -17.39 -3.44 10.93
CA LEU A 52 -16.16 -2.69 11.21
C LEU A 52 -16.06 -1.50 10.26
N CYS A 53 -15.59 -0.35 10.78
CA CYS A 53 -15.39 0.86 9.98
C CYS A 53 -14.51 0.60 8.73
N GLY A 54 -13.44 -0.18 8.86
CA GLY A 54 -12.66 -0.68 7.72
C GLY A 54 -11.81 0.35 6.97
N ASN A 55 -11.89 1.63 7.32
CA ASN A 55 -11.15 2.70 6.66
C ASN A 55 -9.64 2.50 6.72
N ALA A 56 -8.96 2.68 5.58
CA ALA A 56 -7.51 2.58 5.45
C ALA A 56 -6.87 3.98 5.50
N LEU A 57 -5.96 4.19 6.44
CA LEU A 57 -5.34 5.48 6.72
C LEU A 57 -3.83 5.42 6.41
N GLN A 58 -3.23 6.57 6.07
CA GLN A 58 -1.83 6.61 5.68
C GLN A 58 -0.85 6.38 6.84
N SER A 59 -1.27 6.64 8.07
CA SER A 59 -0.43 6.52 9.26
C SER A 59 -1.26 6.27 10.51
N ARG A 60 -0.62 5.78 11.56
CA ARG A 60 -1.22 5.61 12.89
C ARG A 60 -1.76 6.93 13.46
N GLY A 61 -1.06 8.05 13.24
CA GLY A 61 -1.54 9.37 13.68
C GLY A 61 -2.83 9.79 12.96
N ALA A 62 -2.91 9.52 11.66
CA ALA A 62 -4.14 9.73 10.89
C ALA A 62 -5.27 8.81 11.39
N LEU A 63 -4.96 7.57 11.76
CA LEU A 63 -5.93 6.65 12.37
C LEU A 63 -6.45 7.14 13.72
N VAL A 64 -5.57 7.56 14.63
CA VAL A 64 -5.99 8.14 15.93
C VAL A 64 -6.91 9.33 15.71
N ASN A 65 -6.55 10.23 14.80
CA ASN A 65 -7.38 11.40 14.47
C ASN A 65 -8.71 11.00 13.82
N HIS A 66 -8.73 9.98 12.97
CA HIS A 66 -9.94 9.44 12.38
C HIS A 66 -10.89 8.91 13.46
N VAL A 67 -10.40 8.07 14.37
CA VAL A 67 -11.22 7.51 15.45
C VAL A 67 -11.77 8.62 16.33
N LYS A 68 -10.94 9.58 16.75
CA LYS A 68 -11.40 10.72 17.56
C LYS A 68 -12.49 11.57 16.89
N LYS A 69 -12.49 11.67 15.56
CA LYS A 69 -13.46 12.49 14.80
C LYS A 69 -14.73 11.75 14.43
N HIS A 70 -14.63 10.47 14.11
CA HIS A 70 -15.73 9.68 13.54
C HIS A 70 -16.32 8.67 14.52
N HIS A 71 -15.65 8.39 15.63
CA HIS A 71 -16.08 7.45 16.66
C HIS A 71 -15.98 8.12 18.04
N THR A 72 -16.82 9.13 18.27
CA THR A 72 -16.79 9.99 19.48
C THR A 72 -17.00 9.23 20.78
N ASP A 73 -17.68 8.09 20.72
CA ASP A 73 -18.01 7.26 21.89
C ASP A 73 -16.79 6.45 22.37
N ILE A 74 -15.73 6.37 21.55
CA ILE A 74 -14.54 5.58 21.84
C ILE A 74 -13.38 6.48 22.19
N LYS A 75 -12.80 6.24 23.36
CA LYS A 75 -11.60 6.95 23.79
C LYS A 75 -10.36 6.26 23.23
N VAL A 76 -9.51 7.03 22.56
CA VAL A 76 -8.22 6.54 22.06
C VAL A 76 -7.12 7.12 22.90
N LEU A 77 -6.31 6.25 23.49
CA LEU A 77 -5.10 6.69 24.17
C LEU A 77 -4.16 7.24 23.09
N ALA A 78 -3.89 8.54 23.15
CA ALA A 78 -2.85 9.13 22.32
C ALA A 78 -1.55 8.44 22.71
N SER A 79 -1.11 7.50 21.89
CA SER A 79 0.13 6.78 22.17
C SER A 79 1.22 7.79 22.38
N GLU A 80 1.89 7.71 23.52
CA GLU A 80 3.03 8.54 23.89
C GLU A 80 3.98 8.68 22.68
N SER A 81 3.91 9.85 22.03
CA SER A 81 4.49 10.06 20.71
C SER A 81 5.82 10.78 20.83
N THR A 82 6.83 10.17 21.47
CA THR A 82 8.16 10.82 21.45
C THR A 82 9.32 9.86 21.62
N GLY A 83 9.19 8.62 21.13
CA GLY A 83 10.22 7.61 21.33
C GLY A 83 10.43 6.65 20.18
N ASN A 84 11.66 6.18 20.10
CA ASN A 84 12.00 4.92 19.43
C ASN A 84 11.27 3.78 20.16
N PRO A 85 10.34 3.05 19.51
CA PRO A 85 9.64 1.96 20.18
C PRO A 85 10.65 0.91 20.64
N SER A 86 10.42 0.33 21.82
CA SER A 86 11.27 -0.74 22.34
C SER A 86 11.26 -1.95 21.40
N MET A 87 12.35 -2.71 21.38
CA MET A 87 12.44 -3.95 20.59
C MET A 87 11.31 -4.93 20.93
N ALA A 88 10.87 -4.97 22.19
CA ALA A 88 9.73 -5.78 22.62
C ALA A 88 8.43 -5.38 21.90
N LYS A 89 8.12 -4.07 21.82
CA LYS A 89 6.94 -3.57 21.09
C LYS A 89 7.01 -3.87 19.59
N ILE A 90 8.20 -3.77 19.00
CA ILE A 90 8.42 -4.12 17.59
C ILE A 90 8.20 -5.62 17.36
N SER A 91 8.73 -6.47 18.26
CA SER A 91 8.55 -7.93 18.20
C SER A 91 7.09 -8.33 18.34
N ALA A 92 6.38 -7.77 19.33
CA ALA A 92 4.95 -8.01 19.55
C ALA A 92 4.12 -7.62 18.31
N ALA A 93 4.40 -6.46 17.72
CA ALA A 93 3.73 -6.03 16.49
C ALA A 93 3.99 -7.01 15.33
N ARG A 94 5.23 -7.51 15.16
CA ARG A 94 5.54 -8.50 14.12
C ARG A 94 4.77 -9.81 14.29
N ILE A 95 4.70 -10.32 15.52
CA ILE A 95 3.95 -11.53 15.85
C ILE A 95 2.48 -11.33 15.48
N TRP A 96 1.92 -10.19 15.88
CA TRP A 96 0.54 -9.83 15.58
C TRP A 96 0.26 -9.76 14.07
N TYR A 97 1.08 -9.05 13.28
CA TYR A 97 0.90 -8.96 11.82
C TYR A 97 0.99 -10.32 11.14
N SER A 98 1.90 -11.19 11.61
CA SER A 98 2.03 -12.56 11.09
C SER A 98 0.75 -13.36 11.32
N ALA A 99 0.21 -13.30 12.54
CA ALA A 99 -1.03 -13.98 12.90
C ALA A 99 -2.22 -13.47 12.06
N VAL A 100 -2.40 -12.15 11.97
CA VAL A 100 -3.51 -11.56 11.20
C VAL A 100 -3.42 -11.90 9.72
N MET A 101 -2.23 -11.83 9.12
CA MET A 101 -2.08 -12.18 7.70
C MET A 101 -2.26 -13.67 7.44
N LYS A 102 -1.89 -14.54 8.40
CA LYS A 102 -2.18 -15.96 8.31
C LYS A 102 -3.70 -16.21 8.25
N THR A 103 -4.45 -15.67 9.21
CA THR A 103 -5.92 -15.77 9.25
C THR A 103 -6.56 -15.18 7.99
N HIS A 104 -6.08 -14.02 7.54
CA HIS A 104 -6.53 -13.38 6.31
C HIS A 104 -6.39 -14.31 5.10
N ASN A 105 -5.21 -14.90 4.93
CA ASN A 105 -4.91 -15.78 3.82
C ASN A 105 -5.75 -17.05 3.87
N GLU A 106 -5.95 -17.64 5.05
CA GLU A 106 -6.81 -18.82 5.22
C GLU A 106 -8.26 -18.54 4.81
N ILE A 107 -8.83 -17.42 5.26
CA ILE A 107 -10.19 -17.01 4.89
C ILE A 107 -10.27 -16.68 3.40
N ALA A 108 -9.29 -15.94 2.87
CA ALA A 108 -9.25 -15.58 1.46
C ALA A 108 -9.16 -16.83 0.56
N SER A 109 -8.36 -17.83 0.96
CA SER A 109 -8.22 -19.10 0.24
C SER A 109 -9.51 -19.90 0.27
N LYS A 110 -10.15 -20.02 1.44
CA LYS A 110 -11.47 -20.68 1.57
C LYS A 110 -12.53 -20.03 0.69
N LYS A 111 -12.58 -18.69 0.66
CA LYS A 111 -13.52 -17.95 -0.21
C LYS A 111 -13.22 -18.15 -1.70
N ALA A 112 -11.95 -18.23 -2.08
CA ALA A 112 -11.57 -18.49 -3.47
C ALA A 112 -11.95 -19.91 -3.92
N SER A 113 -11.81 -20.91 -3.04
CA SER A 113 -12.20 -22.30 -3.33
C SER A 113 -13.73 -22.50 -3.40
N GLN A 114 -14.51 -21.61 -2.79
CA GLN A 114 -15.97 -21.63 -2.87
C GLN A 114 -16.52 -21.01 -4.16
N HIS A 115 -15.66 -20.48 -5.04
CA HIS A 115 -16.12 -19.97 -6.33
C HIS A 115 -16.62 -21.15 -7.18
N ASP A 116 -17.93 -21.19 -7.40
CA ASP A 116 -18.56 -22.19 -8.24
C ASP A 116 -17.98 -22.12 -9.66
N PRO A 117 -17.41 -23.22 -10.21
CA PRO A 117 -16.91 -23.24 -11.58
C PRO A 117 -18.02 -23.07 -12.62
N ASN A 118 -19.31 -23.13 -12.23
CA ASN A 118 -20.44 -22.91 -13.12
C ASN A 118 -20.84 -21.44 -13.32
N VAL A 119 -20.12 -20.47 -12.77
CA VAL A 119 -20.37 -19.07 -13.14
C VAL A 119 -19.96 -18.89 -14.61
N PRO A 120 -20.91 -18.63 -15.54
CA PRO A 120 -20.59 -18.46 -16.94
C PRO A 120 -19.59 -17.33 -17.07
N GLU A 121 -18.48 -17.58 -17.77
CA GLU A 121 -17.46 -16.59 -18.03
C GLU A 121 -18.14 -15.33 -18.60
N PRO A 122 -17.96 -14.14 -17.98
CA PRO A 122 -18.65 -12.95 -18.44
C PRO A 122 -18.29 -12.71 -19.90
N PRO A 123 -19.26 -12.42 -20.78
CA PRO A 123 -19.01 -12.26 -22.20
C PRO A 123 -17.90 -11.23 -22.40
N LEU A 124 -16.84 -11.64 -23.11
CA LEU A 124 -15.68 -10.80 -23.43
C LEU A 124 -16.17 -9.60 -24.25
N THR A 125 -16.48 -8.50 -23.58
CA THR A 125 -16.79 -7.26 -24.27
C THR A 125 -15.51 -6.75 -24.96
N PRO A 126 -15.60 -6.26 -26.22
CA PRO A 126 -14.45 -5.93 -27.06
C PRO A 126 -13.53 -4.82 -26.49
N VAL A 127 -13.95 -4.14 -25.42
CA VAL A 127 -13.18 -3.09 -24.73
C VAL A 127 -11.99 -3.67 -23.94
N VAL A 128 -12.05 -4.93 -23.49
CA VAL A 128 -10.98 -5.53 -22.65
C VAL A 128 -9.83 -6.13 -23.47
N ALA A 129 -10.08 -6.55 -24.72
CA ALA A 129 -9.04 -7.09 -25.61
C ALA A 129 -7.95 -6.06 -25.95
N ALA A 130 -8.31 -4.78 -26.07
CA ALA A 130 -7.38 -3.70 -26.39
C ALA A 130 -6.35 -3.43 -25.26
N ARG A 131 -6.73 -3.62 -23.99
CA ARG A 131 -5.83 -3.37 -22.84
C ARG A 131 -4.73 -4.42 -22.70
N ARG A 132 -4.96 -5.66 -23.15
CA ARG A 132 -3.97 -6.76 -23.06
C ARG A 132 -2.85 -6.63 -24.11
N LEU A 133 -3.12 -5.99 -25.25
CA LEU A 133 -2.10 -5.70 -26.27
C LEU A 133 -1.23 -4.47 -25.93
N LEU A 134 -1.80 -3.47 -25.23
CA LEU A 134 -1.05 -2.28 -24.82
C LEU A 134 -0.01 -2.54 -23.69
N SER A 135 -0.25 -3.53 -22.82
CA SER A 135 0.70 -3.87 -21.74
C SER A 135 1.98 -4.55 -22.26
N LEU A 136 1.89 -5.33 -23.34
CA LEU A 136 3.06 -5.92 -24.01
C LEU A 136 3.92 -4.87 -24.72
N PHE A 137 3.29 -3.84 -25.31
CA PHE A 137 4.04 -2.73 -25.95
C PHE A 137 4.79 -1.86 -24.93
N ARG A 138 4.23 -1.64 -23.74
CA ARG A 138 4.86 -0.81 -22.70
C ARG A 138 6.12 -1.45 -22.09
N SER A 139 6.16 -2.78 -22.02
CA SER A 139 7.31 -3.51 -21.48
C SER A 139 8.56 -3.38 -22.35
N ARG A 140 8.39 -3.36 -23.68
CA ARG A 140 9.52 -3.27 -24.63
C ARG A 140 10.14 -1.87 -24.68
N SER A 141 9.35 -0.81 -24.50
CA SER A 141 9.87 0.58 -24.47
C SER A 141 10.68 0.91 -23.21
N GLN A 142 10.39 0.28 -22.07
CA GLN A 142 11.16 0.50 -20.83
C GLN A 142 12.53 -0.16 -20.87
N GLN A 143 12.66 -1.30 -21.56
CA GLN A 143 13.94 -2.02 -21.67
C GLN A 143 14.96 -1.24 -22.51
N VAL A 144 14.52 -0.62 -23.62
CA VAL A 144 15.37 0.24 -24.47
C VAL A 144 15.86 1.50 -23.73
N LEU A 145 15.03 2.10 -22.87
CA LEU A 145 15.43 3.26 -22.08
C LEU A 145 16.42 2.92 -20.95
N ASN A 146 16.32 1.72 -20.38
CA ASN A 146 17.27 1.26 -19.36
C ASN A 146 18.63 0.88 -19.97
N ASP A 147 18.65 0.30 -21.17
CA ASP A 147 19.89 0.00 -21.90
C ASP A 147 20.66 1.27 -22.32
N LEU A 148 19.96 2.37 -22.59
CA LEU A 148 20.62 3.66 -22.86
C LEU A 148 21.25 4.30 -21.61
N ARG A 149 20.80 3.93 -20.40
CA ARG A 149 21.36 4.41 -19.12
C ARG A 149 22.55 3.59 -18.62
N SER A 150 22.71 2.34 -19.06
CA SER A 150 23.85 1.49 -18.67
C SER A 150 25.13 1.78 -19.47
N LEU A 151 25.07 2.68 -20.46
CA LEU A 151 26.24 3.07 -21.24
C LEU A 151 27.26 3.85 -20.39
N PRO A 152 28.55 3.44 -20.40
CA PRO A 152 29.59 4.06 -19.58
C PRO A 152 29.82 5.53 -19.96
N SER A 153 29.84 6.36 -18.92
CA SER A 153 29.97 7.82 -18.88
C SER A 153 31.33 8.36 -19.36
N ARG A 154 31.79 7.98 -20.56
CA ARG A 154 33.01 8.55 -21.19
C ARG A 154 32.81 9.13 -22.59
N ARG A 155 31.58 9.16 -23.13
CA ARG A 155 31.27 9.77 -24.44
C ARG A 155 30.17 10.84 -24.41
N GLN A 156 29.90 11.44 -23.25
CA GLN A 156 28.82 12.44 -23.10
C GLN A 156 29.24 13.91 -23.34
N THR A 157 30.53 14.20 -23.60
CA THR A 157 30.98 15.60 -23.73
C THR A 157 31.00 16.14 -25.17
N ARG A 158 30.80 15.32 -26.21
CA ARG A 158 30.88 15.81 -27.62
C ARG A 158 29.57 15.84 -28.41
N ARG A 159 28.50 15.20 -27.95
CA ARG A 159 27.21 15.19 -28.69
C ARG A 159 26.18 16.20 -28.21
N ARG A 160 26.34 16.78 -27.01
CA ARG A 160 25.40 17.79 -26.48
C ARG A 160 25.57 19.19 -27.08
N VAL A 161 26.74 19.52 -27.62
CA VAL A 161 26.99 20.84 -28.24
C VAL A 161 26.43 20.90 -29.68
N LYS A 162 26.35 19.78 -30.39
CA LYS A 162 25.93 19.78 -31.81
C LYS A 162 24.41 19.86 -32.03
N LEU A 163 23.60 19.54 -31.01
CA LEU A 163 22.14 19.58 -31.11
C LEU A 163 21.51 20.89 -30.63
N LEU A 164 22.24 21.72 -29.87
CA LEU A 164 21.75 23.04 -29.45
C LEU A 164 22.01 24.15 -30.49
N ALA A 165 22.93 23.93 -31.44
CA ALA A 165 23.28 24.90 -32.47
C ALA A 165 22.40 24.85 -33.74
N MET A 166 21.48 23.88 -33.85
CA MET A 166 20.61 23.73 -35.03
C MET A 166 19.18 24.26 -34.83
N LEU A 167 18.87 24.84 -33.67
CA LEU A 167 17.53 25.36 -33.35
C LEU A 167 17.44 26.89 -33.31
N THR A 168 18.49 27.62 -33.71
CA THR A 168 18.56 29.09 -33.53
C THR A 168 18.65 29.91 -34.82
N THR A 169 18.40 29.33 -35.99
CA THR A 169 18.45 30.04 -37.27
C THR A 169 17.26 29.70 -38.18
N ALA A 170 16.06 30.07 -37.76
CA ALA A 170 14.94 30.24 -38.68
C ALA A 170 13.89 31.16 -38.05
N GLY A 171 13.87 32.44 -38.45
CA GLY A 171 12.73 33.32 -38.19
C GLY A 171 13.07 34.76 -37.84
N GLN A 172 13.55 35.54 -38.79
CA GLN A 172 13.23 36.98 -38.82
C GLN A 172 12.66 37.33 -40.20
N PRO A 173 11.41 37.83 -40.28
CA PRO A 173 10.85 38.40 -41.48
C PRO A 173 11.04 39.93 -41.48
N VAL A 174 11.55 40.49 -42.58
CA VAL A 174 11.20 41.84 -43.07
C VAL A 174 11.22 41.77 -44.59
#